data_AF-A0A938THR3-F1
#
_entry.id   AF-A0A938THR3-F1
#
_cell.length_a   1.000
_cell.length_b   1.000
_cell.length_c   1.000
_cell.angle_alpha   90.00
_cell.angle_beta   90.00
_cell.angle_gamma   90.00
#
_symmetry.space_group_name_H-M   'P 1'
#
loop_
_entity.id
_entity.type
_entity.pdbx_description
1 polymer ?
#
loop_
_entity_poly.entity_id
_entity_poly.type
_entity_poly.pdbx_seq_one_letter_code
_entity_poly.pdbx_strand_id
1 'polypeptide(L)'
;VEYPIWIHCKAGADRAGIYSTLYQYFRQHIPIAETNQLQLWPFGHIKHSNAGKIDFYLEQFLAYQREHPEVEFLDWAEHIADRDQIDRDFKPGGLASFINDVVLRRE
;
A
#
# COMPACT_ATOMS: atom_id res chain seq x y z
N VAL A 1 17.70 -2.43 -19.76
CA VAL A 1 16.30 -2.22 -20.19
C VAL A 1 16.16 -0.78 -20.59
N GLU A 2 15.50 -0.49 -21.70
CA GLU A 2 15.20 0.87 -22.15
C GLU A 2 13.80 1.26 -21.67
N TYR A 3 13.61 2.55 -21.38
CA TYR A 3 12.35 3.12 -20.90
C TYR A 3 11.60 3.81 -22.04
N PRO A 4 10.25 3.89 -22.00
CA PRO A 4 9.37 3.54 -20.88
C PRO A 4 9.09 2.03 -20.75
N ILE A 5 8.72 1.60 -19.54
CA ILE A 5 8.20 0.25 -19.28
C ILE A 5 6.68 0.34 -19.17
N TRP A 6 5.99 -0.54 -19.88
CA TRP A 6 4.55 -0.68 -19.79
C TRP A 6 4.18 -1.95 -19.02
N ILE A 7 3.41 -1.79 -17.95
CA ILE A 7 2.87 -2.88 -17.13
C ILE A 7 1.35 -2.87 -17.31
N HIS A 8 0.75 -4.01 -17.65
CA HIS A 8 -0.69 -4.18 -17.73
C HIS A 8 -1.12 -5.50 -17.11
N CYS A 9 -2.40 -5.61 -16.74
CA CYS A 9 -3.00 -6.87 -16.33
C CYS A 9 -4.26 -7.17 -17.14
N LYS A 10 -4.74 -8.42 -17.10
CA LYS A 10 -5.95 -8.84 -17.83
C LYS A 10 -7.23 -8.13 -17.35
N ALA A 11 -7.32 -7.78 -16.07
CA ALA A 11 -8.57 -7.41 -15.41
C ALA A 11 -8.58 -6.01 -14.78
N GLY A 12 -7.62 -5.12 -15.12
CA GLY A 12 -7.70 -3.70 -14.79
C GLY A 12 -6.56 -3.14 -13.93
N ALA A 13 -6.85 -1.96 -13.34
CA ALA A 13 -5.92 -1.04 -12.71
C ALA A 13 -5.16 -1.63 -11.52
N ASP A 14 -5.79 -2.48 -10.71
CA ASP A 14 -5.29 -2.79 -9.37
C ASP A 14 -3.99 -3.59 -9.41
N ARG A 15 -3.97 -4.77 -10.06
CA ARG A 15 -2.73 -5.56 -10.14
C ARG A 15 -1.63 -4.81 -10.90
N ALA A 16 -1.99 -4.08 -11.96
CA ALA A 16 -1.02 -3.26 -12.69
C ALA A 16 -0.41 -2.19 -11.77
N GLY A 17 -1.24 -1.50 -10.99
CA GLY A 17 -0.81 -0.51 -9.99
C GLY A 17 0.09 -1.11 -8.92
N ILE A 18 -0.24 -2.30 -8.38
CA ILE A 18 0.60 -3.00 -7.40
C ILE A 18 1.99 -3.27 -7.99
N TYR A 19 2.07 -3.91 -9.16
CA TYR A 19 3.36 -4.22 -9.77
C TYR A 19 4.14 -2.96 -10.15
N SER A 20 3.48 -1.90 -10.62
CA SER A 20 4.11 -0.63 -10.90
C SER A 20 4.63 0.05 -9.62
N THR A 21 3.91 -0.02 -8.50
CA THR A 21 4.38 0.45 -7.18
C THR A 21 5.62 -0.32 -6.74
N LEU A 22 5.61 -1.65 -6.83
CA LEU A 22 6.78 -2.48 -6.50
C LEU A 22 7.95 -2.21 -7.45
N TYR A 23 7.68 -1.92 -8.73
CA TYR A 23 8.71 -1.52 -9.68
C TYR A 23 9.37 -0.18 -9.28
N GLN A 24 8.57 0.82 -8.90
CA GLN A 24 9.10 2.10 -8.40
C GLN A 24 9.99 1.88 -7.16
N TYR A 25 9.53 1.06 -6.21
CA TYR A 25 10.30 0.78 -5.00
C TYR A 25 11.59 0.01 -5.29
N PHE A 26 11.51 -1.20 -5.85
CA PHE A 26 12.69 -2.06 -6.01
C PHE A 26 13.65 -1.61 -7.11
N ARG A 27 13.12 -1.07 -8.22
CA ARG A 27 13.93 -0.79 -9.42
C ARG A 27 14.28 0.68 -9.57
N GLN A 28 13.43 1.59 -9.10
CA GLN A 28 13.69 3.03 -9.16
C GLN A 28 14.14 3.62 -7.82
N HIS A 29 14.16 2.82 -6.74
CA HIS A 29 14.53 3.23 -5.39
C HIS A 29 13.67 4.39 -4.86
N ILE A 30 12.41 4.46 -5.32
CA ILE A 30 11.43 5.44 -4.82
C ILE A 30 10.85 4.89 -3.51
N PRO A 31 10.92 5.63 -2.39
CA PRO A 31 10.32 5.19 -1.12
C PRO A 31 8.83 4.88 -1.27
N ILE A 32 8.31 3.89 -0.54
CA ILE A 32 6.88 3.50 -0.60
C ILE A 32 5.96 4.73 -0.43
N ALA A 33 6.32 5.64 0.48
CA ALA A 33 5.60 6.89 0.75
C ALA A 33 5.45 7.83 -0.46
N GLU A 34 6.34 7.70 -1.45
CA GLU A 34 6.39 8.55 -2.65
C GLU A 34 5.86 7.83 -3.90
N THR A 35 5.53 6.54 -3.80
CA THR A 35 4.94 5.79 -4.91
C THR A 35 3.52 6.30 -5.22
N ASN A 36 3.16 6.29 -6.50
CA ASN A 36 1.97 6.99 -7.02
C ASN A 36 1.12 6.15 -8.00
N GLN A 37 1.33 4.83 -8.08
CA GLN A 37 0.68 3.99 -9.09
C GLN A 37 -0.68 3.43 -8.63
N LEU A 38 -0.96 3.54 -7.33
CA LEU A 38 -2.25 3.20 -6.72
C LEU A 38 -3.11 4.46 -6.59
N GLN A 39 -3.40 5.13 -7.72
CA GLN A 39 -4.21 6.35 -7.75
C GLN A 39 -5.43 6.19 -8.65
N LEU A 40 -6.53 6.84 -8.28
CA LEU A 40 -7.76 6.84 -9.08
C LEU A 40 -7.54 7.47 -10.45
N TRP A 41 -6.86 8.61 -10.49
CA TRP A 41 -6.47 9.26 -11.73
C TRP A 41 -4.96 9.38 -11.79
N PRO A 42 -4.29 9.00 -12.90
CA PRO A 42 -4.85 8.52 -14.17
C PRO A 42 -5.05 6.98 -14.24
N PHE A 43 -4.76 6.22 -13.19
CA PHE A 43 -4.62 4.76 -13.28
C PHE A 43 -5.90 3.96 -13.03
N GLY A 44 -6.93 4.57 -12.45
CA GLY A 44 -8.23 3.93 -12.20
C GLY A 44 -8.31 3.10 -10.92
N HIS A 45 -7.33 3.21 -10.02
CA HIS A 45 -7.32 2.45 -8.77
C HIS A 45 -8.27 3.07 -7.72
N ILE A 46 -9.17 2.27 -7.15
CA ILE A 46 -10.16 2.73 -6.16
C ILE A 46 -9.82 2.18 -4.78
N LYS A 47 -9.18 3.03 -3.95
CA LYS A 47 -8.83 2.72 -2.55
C LYS A 47 -10.03 2.33 -1.66
N HIS A 48 -11.23 2.79 -1.97
CA HIS A 48 -12.44 2.44 -1.20
C HIS A 48 -13.12 1.14 -1.62
N SER A 49 -12.54 0.43 -2.59
CA SER A 49 -13.00 -0.89 -3.01
C SER A 49 -12.22 -2.00 -2.29
N ASN A 50 -12.52 -3.27 -2.59
CA ASN A 50 -11.72 -4.40 -2.12
C ASN A 50 -10.24 -4.32 -2.56
N ALA A 51 -9.95 -3.62 -3.66
CA ALA A 51 -8.58 -3.40 -4.10
C ALA A 51 -7.78 -2.54 -3.13
N GLY A 52 -8.45 -1.71 -2.33
CA GLY A 52 -7.86 -0.83 -1.32
C GLY A 52 -7.10 -1.53 -0.20
N LYS A 53 -7.16 -2.87 -0.16
CA LYS A 53 -6.40 -3.66 0.80
C LYS A 53 -4.90 -3.44 0.66
N ILE A 54 -4.41 -3.23 -0.57
CA ILE A 54 -2.98 -2.94 -0.76
C ILE A 54 -2.61 -1.57 -0.19
N ASP A 55 -3.45 -0.54 -0.37
CA ASP A 55 -3.22 0.76 0.25
C ASP A 55 -3.14 0.62 1.76
N PHE A 56 -4.08 -0.10 2.36
CA PHE A 56 -4.07 -0.36 3.80
C PHE A 56 -2.80 -1.09 4.24
N TYR A 57 -2.35 -2.10 3.50
CA TYR A 57 -1.08 -2.80 3.77
C TYR A 57 0.13 -1.85 3.74
N LEU A 58 0.22 -0.98 2.73
CA LEU A 58 1.29 0.01 2.62
C LEU A 58 1.19 1.08 3.72
N GLU A 59 -0.02 1.48 4.13
CA GLU A 59 -0.24 2.40 5.24
C GLU A 59 0.22 1.83 6.58
N GLN A 60 -0.02 0.54 6.83
CA GLN A 60 0.48 -0.15 8.02
C GLN A 60 2.01 -0.20 8.04
N PHE A 61 2.63 -0.48 6.89
CA PHE A 61 4.09 -0.39 6.76
C PHE A 61 4.59 1.03 7.06
N LEU A 62 4.00 2.05 6.43
CA LEU A 62 4.41 3.44 6.62
C LEU A 62 4.16 3.94 8.06
N ALA A 63 3.16 3.39 8.75
CA ALA A 63 2.94 3.64 10.17
C ALA A 63 4.04 3.03 11.03
N TYR A 64 4.39 1.77 10.77
CA TYR A 64 5.46 1.07 11.46
C TYR A 64 6.83 1.73 11.22
N GLN A 65 7.16 2.03 9.95
CA GLN A 65 8.43 2.63 9.56
C GLN A 65 8.65 4.02 10.17
N ARG A 66 7.58 4.77 10.47
CA ARG A 66 7.70 6.06 11.19
C ARG A 66 8.27 5.90 12.60
N GLU A 67 8.02 4.78 13.25
CA GLU A 67 8.55 4.44 14.58
C GLU A 67 9.87 3.63 14.48
N HIS A 68 10.08 2.95 13.35
CA HIS A 68 11.21 2.06 13.07
C HIS A 68 11.84 2.38 11.70
N PRO A 69 12.53 3.52 11.55
CA PRO A 69 13.02 4.00 10.26
C PRO A 69 14.09 3.10 9.63
N GLU A 70 14.72 2.23 10.41
CA GLU A 70 15.71 1.25 9.96
C GLU A 70 15.10 0.03 9.28
N VAL A 71 13.77 -0.18 9.40
CA VAL A 71 13.09 -1.36 8.87
C VAL A 71 12.64 -1.12 7.43
N GLU A 72 13.14 -1.95 6.52
CA GLU A 72 12.77 -1.94 5.11
C GLU A 72 11.46 -2.69 4.85
N PHE A 73 10.86 -2.42 3.68
CA PHE A 73 9.55 -2.96 3.34
C PHE A 73 9.49 -4.49 3.34
N LEU A 74 10.52 -5.16 2.81
CA LEU A 74 10.56 -6.63 2.78
C LEU A 74 10.75 -7.25 4.15
N ASP A 75 11.64 -6.68 4.98
CA ASP A 75 11.86 -7.18 6.35
C ASP A 75 10.58 -7.04 7.18
N TRP A 76 9.88 -5.92 7.04
CA TRP A 76 8.57 -5.75 7.66
C TRP A 76 7.55 -6.75 7.14
N ALA A 77 7.46 -6.93 5.82
CA ALA A 77 6.50 -7.84 5.20
C ALA A 77 6.73 -9.31 5.58
N GLU A 78 7.98 -9.74 5.72
CA GLU A 78 8.34 -11.14 5.97
C GLU A 78 8.30 -11.50 7.47
N HIS A 79 8.67 -10.58 8.35
CA HIS A 79 8.94 -10.89 9.75
C HIS A 79 8.03 -10.18 10.76
N ILE A 80 7.33 -9.12 10.35
CA ILE A 80 6.62 -8.22 11.27
C ILE A 80 5.13 -8.13 10.94
N ALA A 81 4.78 -8.07 9.67
CA ALA A 81 3.41 -7.92 9.23
C ALA A 81 2.56 -9.17 9.59
N ASP A 82 1.52 -8.97 10.38
CA ASP A 82 0.49 -9.99 10.61
C ASP A 82 -0.58 -9.87 9.52
N ARG A 83 -0.48 -10.75 8.52
CA ARG A 83 -1.43 -10.81 7.41
C ARG A 83 -2.87 -11.03 7.88
N ASP A 84 -3.09 -11.90 8.86
CA ASP A 84 -4.43 -12.23 9.34
C ASP A 84 -5.03 -11.05 10.10
N GLN A 85 -4.22 -10.30 10.84
CA GLN A 85 -4.64 -9.04 11.43
C GLN A 85 -5.03 -8.01 10.37
N ILE A 86 -4.17 -7.81 9.36
CA ILE A 86 -4.45 -6.87 8.27
C ILE A 86 -5.74 -7.24 7.54
N ASP A 87 -5.97 -8.53 7.28
CA ASP A 87 -7.19 -9.02 6.63
C ASP A 87 -8.45 -8.80 7.48
N ARG A 88 -8.34 -8.87 8.82
CA ARG A 88 -9.45 -8.58 9.75
C ARG A 88 -9.73 -7.08 9.87
N ASP A 89 -8.69 -6.26 9.90
CA ASP A 89 -8.78 -4.83 10.15
C ASP A 89 -9.21 -4.06 8.89
N PHE A 90 -8.89 -4.59 7.71
CA PHE A 90 -9.30 -3.97 6.45
C PHE A 90 -10.82 -4.03 6.24
N LYS A 91 -11.45 -2.84 6.20
CA LYS A 91 -12.87 -2.68 5.86
C LYS A 91 -13.02 -1.80 4.61
N PRO A 92 -13.47 -2.34 3.47
CA PRO A 92 -13.69 -1.53 2.27
C PRO A 92 -14.71 -0.42 2.56
N GLY A 93 -14.39 0.81 2.13
CA GLY A 93 -15.22 2.02 2.36
C GLY A 93 -14.97 2.78 3.67
N GLY A 94 -14.00 2.38 4.51
CA GLY A 94 -13.87 2.86 5.88
C GLY A 94 -12.70 3.83 6.17
N LEU A 95 -12.61 4.99 5.51
CA LEU A 95 -11.73 6.08 6.01
C LEU A 95 -12.13 6.54 7.44
N ALA A 96 -13.38 6.28 7.84
CA ALA A 96 -13.92 6.64 9.16
C ALA A 96 -13.47 5.71 10.31
N SER A 97 -13.00 4.49 10.06
CA SER A 97 -12.56 3.59 11.15
C SER A 97 -11.09 3.80 11.51
N PHE A 98 -10.21 3.98 10.52
CA PHE A 98 -8.77 4.15 10.79
C PHE A 98 -8.44 5.45 11.53
N ILE A 99 -9.14 6.55 11.23
CA ILE A 99 -8.95 7.82 11.96
C ILE A 99 -9.44 7.67 13.40
N ASN A 100 -10.56 6.99 13.65
CA ASN A 100 -11.03 6.76 15.02
C ASN A 100 -10.05 5.90 15.82
N ASP A 101 -9.52 4.82 15.25
CA ASP A 101 -8.66 3.89 16.00
C ASP A 101 -7.25 4.47 16.28
N VAL A 102 -6.73 5.33 15.40
CA VAL A 102 -5.44 6.03 15.60
C VAL A 102 -5.58 7.28 16.49
N VAL A 103 -6.73 7.97 16.46
CA VAL A 103 -6.97 9.21 17.23
C VAL A 103 -7.56 8.94 18.62
N LEU A 104 -8.33 7.85 18.83
CA LEU A 104 -9.02 7.56 20.10
C LEU A 104 -8.30 6.57 21.02
N ARG A 105 -6.99 6.36 20.86
CA ARG A 105 -6.19 5.63 21.87
C ARG A 105 -5.88 6.47 23.13
N ARG A 106 -6.80 7.37 23.48
CA ARG A 106 -6.98 8.06 24.75
C ARG A 106 -8.48 8.18 25.04
N GLU A 107 -9.08 7.07 25.45
CA GLU A 107 -9.67 6.83 26.80
C GLU A 107 -10.09 5.36 26.92
#